data_AF-A0A2V7S708-F1
#
_entry.id   AF-A0A2V7S708-F1
#
_cell.length_a   1.000
_cell.length_b   1.000
_cell.length_c   1.000
_cell.angle_alpha   90.00
_cell.angle_beta   90.00
_cell.angle_gamma   90.00
#
_symmetry.space_group_name_H-M   'P 1'
#
loop_
_entity.id
_entity.type
_entity.pdbx_description
1 polymer ?
#
loop_
_entity_poly.entity_id
_entity_poly.type
_entity_poly.pdbx_seq_one_letter_code
_entity_poly.pdbx_strand_id
1 'polypeptide(L)' 'MATVFLAEDLKHRRPVAIKVLHPELAAAVGAERFLREIEIAARLQHPHILPLYDSGAAGSLL' A
#
# COMPACT_ATOMS: atom_id res chain seq x y z
N MET A 1 -1.45 5.72 11.55
CA MET A 1 -0.48 5.98 10.45
C MET A 1 -0.23 4.63 9.77
N ALA A 2 0.61 4.52 8.76
CA ALA A 2 0.96 3.23 8.15
C ALA A 2 2.43 2.90 8.42
N THR A 3 2.81 1.61 8.45
CA THR A 3 4.22 1.19 8.48
C THR A 3 4.63 0.75 7.08
N VAL A 4 5.83 1.14 6.65
CA VAL A 4 6.43 0.67 5.40
C VAL A 4 7.53 -0.34 5.71
N PHE A 5 7.44 -1.51 5.07
CA PHE A 5 8.40 -2.60 5.21
C PHE A 5 9.16 -2.81 3.91
N LEU A 6 10.44 -3.19 4.01
CA LEU A 6 11.15 -3.83 2.91
C LEU A 6 10.71 -5.30 2.84
N ALA A 7 10.35 -5.77 1.65
CA ALA A 7 10.00 -7.15 1.40
C ALA A 7 10.54 -7.63 0.05
N GLU A 8 10.47 -8.93 -0.19
CA GLU A 8 10.75 -9.54 -1.48
C GLU A 8 9.43 -9.94 -2.16
N ASP A 9 9.21 -9.45 -3.37
CA ASP A 9 8.16 -9.94 -4.26
C ASP A 9 8.59 -11.30 -4.81
N LEU A 10 8.09 -12.38 -4.20
CA LEU A 10 8.50 -13.76 -4.54
C LEU A 10 8.19 -14.15 -5.98
N LYS A 11 7.15 -13.56 -6.60
CA LYS A 11 6.78 -13.85 -7.99
C LYS A 11 7.79 -13.26 -8.97
N HIS A 12 8.24 -12.03 -8.72
CA HIS A 12 9.13 -11.30 -9.63
C HIS A 12 10.58 -11.23 -9.14
N ARG A 13 10.89 -11.77 -7.95
CA ARG A 13 12.21 -11.80 -7.30
C ARG A 13 12.88 -10.43 -7.24
N ARG A 14 12.17 -9.45 -6.70
CA ARG A 14 12.64 -8.05 -6.56
C ARG A 14 12.33 -7.49 -5.18
N PRO A 15 13.15 -6.56 -4.66
CA PRO A 15 12.79 -5.82 -3.46
C PRO A 15 11.60 -4.91 -3.72
N VAL A 16 10.66 -4.86 -2.78
CA VAL A 16 9.48 -4.00 -2.80
C VAL A 16 9.26 -3.34 -1.45
N ALA A 17 8.57 -2.20 -1.46
CA ALA A 17 8.07 -1.57 -0.25
C ALA A 17 6.60 -1.96 -0.04
N ILE A 18 6.26 -2.49 1.13
CA ILE A 18 4.87 -2.82 1.51
C ILE A 18 4.41 -1.81 2.56
N LYS A 19 3.39 -1.03 2.24
CA LYS A 19 2.76 -0.06 3.16
C LYS A 19 1.52 -0.68 3.79
N VAL A 20 1.55 -0.89 5.10
CA VAL A 20 0.46 -1.52 5.88
C VAL A 20 -0.22 -0.48 6.75
N LEU A 21 -1.54 -0.33 6.59
CA LEU A 21 -2.36 0.54 7.41
C LEU A 21 -2.53 -0.05 8.82
N HIS A 22 -2.32 0.77 9.86
CA HIS A 22 -2.59 0.34 11.23
C HIS A 22 -4.10 0.18 11.47
N PRO A 23 -4.57 -0.98 11.98
CA PRO A 23 -5.99 -1.23 12.23
C PRO A 23 -6.65 -0.18 13.14
N GLU A 24 -5.92 0.31 14.14
CA GLU A 24 -6.39 1.35 15.06
C GLU A 24 -6.68 2.68 14.35
N LEU A 25 -5.89 3.01 13.32
CA LEU A 25 -6.12 4.22 12.52
C LEU A 25 -7.30 4.02 11.55
N ALA A 26 -7.44 2.83 10.97
CA ALA A 26 -8.59 2.50 10.15
C ALA A 26 -9.91 2.65 10.93
N ALA A 27 -9.90 2.27 12.21
CA ALA A 27 -11.05 2.42 13.11
C ALA A 27 -11.32 3.89 13.50
N ALA A 28 -10.29 4.71 13.70
CA ALA A 28 -10.44 6.08 14.18
C ALA A 28 -10.70 7.13 13.07
N VAL A 29 -10.10 6.96 11.89
CA VAL A 29 -10.10 7.96 10.80
C VAL A 29 -10.72 7.41 9.51
N GLY A 30 -11.03 6.11 9.48
CA GLY A 30 -11.57 5.44 8.30
C GLY A 30 -10.49 5.01 7.32
N ALA A 31 -10.67 3.82 6.74
CA ALA A 31 -9.79 3.30 5.69
C ALA A 31 -9.91 4.10 4.37
N GLU A 32 -10.95 4.93 4.22
CA GLU A 32 -11.27 5.67 2.98
C GLU A 32 -10.10 6.50 2.47
N ARG A 33 -9.36 7.20 3.36
CA ARG A 33 -8.19 7.97 2.95
C ARG A 33 -7.12 7.08 2.33
N PHE A 34 -6.88 5.91 2.92
CA PHE A 34 -5.87 4.97 2.45
C PHE A 34 -6.29 4.32 1.11
N LEU A 35 -7.57 3.97 0.98
CA LEU A 35 -8.14 3.48 -0.28
C LEU A 35 -8.03 4.54 -1.39
N ARG A 36 -8.26 5.81 -1.07
CA ARG A 36 -8.09 6.91 -2.02
C ARG A 36 -6.63 7.09 -2.45
N GLU A 37 -5.67 6.90 -1.54
CA GLU A 37 -4.24 6.90 -1.90
C GLU A 37 -3.91 5.77 -2.90
N ILE A 38 -4.46 4.56 -2.70
CA ILE A 38 -4.33 3.43 -3.63
C ILE A 38 -4.93 3.78 -4.99
N GLU A 39 -6.16 4.30 -5.04
CA GLU A 39 -6.83 4.65 -6.29
C GLU A 39 -6.06 5.71 -7.10
N ILE A 40 -5.52 6.72 -6.42
CA ILE A 40 -4.72 7.76 -7.06
C ILE A 40 -3.42 7.17 -7.59
N ALA A 41 -2.69 6.40 -6.77
CA ALA A 41 -1.42 5.80 -7.18
C ALA A 41 -1.58 4.81 -8.34
N ALA A 42 -2.66 4.01 -8.35
CA ALA A 42 -2.96 3.07 -9.43
C ALA A 42 -3.14 3.73 -10.80
N ARG A 43 -3.50 5.02 -10.84
CA ARG A 43 -3.69 5.80 -12.08
C ARG A 43 -2.42 6.52 -12.53
N LEU A 44 -1.36 6.54 -11.72
CA LEU A 44 -0.15 7.28 -12.01
C LEU A 44 0.92 6.37 -12.59
N GLN A 45 1.31 6.64 -13.83
CA GLN A 45 2.47 6.04 -14.48
C GLN A 45 3.39 7.15 -14.96
N HIS A 46 4.49 7.37 -14.25
CA HIS A 46 5.43 8.45 -14.56
C HIS A 46 6.83 8.12 -14.02
N PRO A 47 7.93 8.44 -14.72
CA PRO A 47 9.30 8.13 -14.28
C PRO A 47 9.70 8.76 -12.93
N HIS A 48 8.99 9.79 -12.47
CA HIS A 48 9.26 10.48 -11.20
C HIS A 48 8.21 10.23 -10.12
N ILE A 49 7.31 9.25 -10.33
CA ILE A 49 6.32 8.83 -9.34
C ILE A 49 6.54 7.35 -9.09
N LEU A 50 6.59 6.95 -7.81
CA LEU A 50 6.74 5.54 -7.48
C LEU A 50 5.54 4.74 -8.00
N PRO A 51 5.76 3.63 -8.72
CA PRO A 51 4.68 2.80 -9.22
C PRO A 51 3.99 2.05 -8.07
N LEU A 52 2.67 1.94 -8.16
CA LEU A 52 1.93 0.96 -7.38
C LEU A 52 1.95 -0.39 -8.13
N TYR A 53 2.55 -1.41 -7.52
CA TYR A 53 2.59 -2.74 -8.14
C TYR A 53 1.36 -3.58 -7.85
N ASP A 54 0.85 -3.52 -6.61
CA ASP A 54 -0.32 -4.27 -6.16
C ASP A 54 -0.91 -3.61 -4.90
N SER A 55 -2.17 -3.93 -4.59
CA SER A 55 -2.88 -3.50 -3.39
C SER A 55 -3.95 -4.51 -3.00
N GLY A 56 -4.14 -4.76 -1.70
CA GLY A 56 -5.16 -5.69 -1.23
C GLY A 56 -5.21 -5.78 0.28
N ALA A 57 -6.03 -6.69 0.80
CA ALA A 57 -6.13 -6.99 2.22
C ALA A 57 -5.56 -8.38 2.51
N ALA A 58 -4.92 -8.54 3.68
CA ALA A 58 -4.42 -9.83 4.16
C ALA A 58 -4.71 -9.99 5.65
N GLY A 59 -5.53 -10.98 6.00
CA GLY A 59 -6.01 -11.14 7.39
C GLY A 59 -6.78 -9.88 7.84
N SER A 60 -6.33 -9.26 8.93
CA SER A 60 -6.88 -8.00 9.45
C SER A 60 -6.11 -6.76 8.99
N LEU A 61 -5.21 -6.90 8.01
CA LEU A 61 -4.36 -5.83 7.50
C LEU A 61 -4.86 -5.36 6.14
N LEU A 62 -4.73 -4.05 5.94
CA LEU A 62 -4.92 -3.34 4.67
C LEU A 62 -3.61 -2.71 4.23
#